data_AF-L1NVF8-F1
#
_entry.id   AF-L1NVF8-F1
#
_cell.length_a   1.000
_cell.length_b   1.000
_cell.length_c   1.000
_cell.angle_alpha   90.00
_cell.angle_beta   90.00
_cell.angle_gamma   90.00
#
_symmetry.space_group_name_H-M   'P 1'
#
loop_
_entity.id
_entity.type
_entity.pdbx_description
1 polymer ?
#
loop_
_entity_poly.entity_id
_entity_poly.type
_entity_poly.pdbx_seq_one_letter_code
_entity_poly.pdbx_strand_id
1 'polypeptide(L)'
;MIFMNMRNKYIDLSRIMKLICIVFLLLGVISYAQTKIIAPHPETGREMFYFSEGLYKDYEIIGNYGSNRIDKKLKKGDKTVEILEDIDGIQVSEYDSHTHIKYVFAYNKETKSLMAQRIFFYAIDTGVWKEYDTNGNIIKEEDMDAYYKITINDFVNLMKEQYKGYYVDYTKE
;
A
#
# COMPACT_ATOMS: atom_id res chain seq x y z
N MET A 1 -57.24 -52.48 -16.12
CA MET A 1 -56.72 -52.00 -14.82
C MET A 1 -55.21 -51.92 -14.96
N ILE A 2 -54.70 -50.69 -15.12
CA ILE A 2 -53.31 -50.38 -15.51
C ILE A 2 -52.47 -50.30 -14.25
N PHE A 3 -51.48 -51.17 -14.07
CA PHE A 3 -50.37 -50.92 -13.14
C PHE A 3 -49.13 -50.58 -13.95
N MET A 4 -48.89 -49.27 -14.04
CA MET A 4 -47.88 -48.62 -14.85
C MET A 4 -46.51 -48.77 -14.17
N ASN A 5 -45.56 -49.24 -14.99
CA ASN A 5 -44.12 -49.29 -14.81
C ASN A 5 -43.54 -48.14 -13.94
N MET A 6 -43.27 -48.39 -12.67
CA MET A 6 -42.63 -47.45 -11.73
C MET A 6 -41.10 -47.50 -11.81
N ARG A 7 -40.53 -47.48 -13.02
CA ARG A 7 -39.08 -47.62 -13.23
C ARG A 7 -38.36 -46.32 -13.61
N ASN A 8 -38.87 -45.16 -13.19
CA ASN A 8 -38.35 -43.87 -13.67
C ASN A 8 -38.36 -42.71 -12.65
N LYS A 9 -38.23 -42.96 -11.35
CA LYS A 9 -38.20 -41.87 -10.33
C LYS A 9 -36.98 -41.81 -9.43
N TYR A 10 -36.00 -42.67 -9.61
CA TYR A 10 -34.69 -42.47 -9.02
C TYR A 10 -33.78 -41.91 -10.09
N ILE A 11 -33.81 -40.59 -10.26
CA ILE A 11 -32.65 -39.89 -10.79
C ILE A 11 -31.51 -40.36 -9.88
N ASP A 12 -30.56 -41.09 -10.46
CA ASP A 12 -29.53 -41.82 -9.73
C ASP A 12 -28.83 -40.85 -8.77
N LEU A 13 -29.16 -40.97 -7.48
CA LEU A 13 -28.71 -40.07 -6.43
C LEU A 13 -27.18 -40.06 -6.37
N SER A 14 -26.55 -41.18 -6.75
CA SER A 14 -25.10 -41.30 -6.93
C SER A 14 -24.57 -40.35 -8.00
N ARG A 15 -25.30 -40.21 -9.12
CA ARG A 15 -24.93 -39.38 -10.25
C ARG A 15 -25.08 -37.89 -9.92
N ILE A 16 -26.13 -37.51 -9.20
CA ILE A 16 -26.31 -36.14 -8.68
C ILE A 16 -25.21 -35.81 -7.67
N MET A 17 -24.92 -36.69 -6.73
CA MET A 17 -23.90 -36.47 -5.69
C MET A 17 -22.49 -36.33 -6.30
N LYS A 18 -22.16 -37.12 -7.32
CA LYS A 18 -20.91 -36.97 -8.09
C LYS A 18 -20.83 -35.62 -8.78
N LEU A 19 -21.91 -35.15 -9.42
CA LEU A 19 -21.94 -33.81 -10.03
C LEU A 19 -21.73 -32.70 -9.00
N ILE A 20 -22.35 -32.81 -7.82
CA ILE A 20 -22.18 -31.85 -6.73
C ILE A 20 -20.72 -31.83 -6.25
N CYS A 21 -20.10 -32.99 -6.03
CA CYS A 21 -18.69 -33.07 -5.65
C CYS A 21 -17.74 -32.46 -6.70
N ILE A 22 -18.02 -32.67 -7.99
CA ILE A 22 -17.23 -32.09 -9.10
C ILE A 22 -17.39 -30.56 -9.12
N VAL A 23 -18.59 -30.04 -8.88
CA VAL A 23 -18.83 -28.58 -8.79
C VAL A 23 -18.09 -27.97 -7.60
N PHE A 24 -18.08 -28.63 -6.43
CA PHE A 24 -17.29 -28.16 -5.28
C PHE A 24 -15.77 -28.20 -5.53
N LEU A 25 -15.27 -29.22 -6.24
CA LEU A 25 -13.86 -29.29 -6.65
C LEU A 25 -13.52 -28.17 -7.64
N LEU A 26 -14.39 -27.90 -8.63
CA LEU A 26 -14.20 -26.84 -9.62
C LEU A 26 -14.36 -25.42 -9.04
N LEU A 27 -15.21 -25.23 -8.02
CA LEU A 27 -15.31 -23.97 -7.28
C LEU A 27 -14.12 -23.76 -6.33
N GLY A 28 -13.57 -24.85 -5.77
CA GLY A 28 -12.37 -24.82 -4.91
C GLY A 28 -11.08 -24.43 -5.64
N VAL A 29 -10.96 -24.68 -6.95
CA VAL A 29 -9.80 -24.21 -7.75
C VAL A 29 -9.86 -22.72 -8.09
N ILE A 30 -11.02 -22.05 -7.94
CA ILE A 30 -11.15 -20.62 -8.24
C ILE A 30 -10.65 -19.75 -7.07
N SER A 31 -10.37 -20.31 -5.88
CA SER A 31 -9.95 -19.52 -4.72
C SER A 31 -8.45 -19.19 -4.63
N TYR A 32 -7.65 -19.45 -5.67
CA TYR A 32 -6.20 -19.18 -5.62
C TYR A 32 -5.68 -18.14 -6.61
N ALA A 33 -6.56 -17.32 -7.19
CA ALA A 33 -6.14 -15.97 -7.51
C ALA A 33 -6.28 -15.16 -6.22
N GLN A 34 -5.30 -15.27 -5.30
CA GLN A 34 -5.15 -14.24 -4.27
C GLN A 34 -4.92 -12.93 -5.05
N THR A 35 -5.98 -12.14 -5.21
CA THR A 35 -5.87 -10.78 -5.74
C THR A 35 -4.90 -10.07 -4.83
N LYS A 36 -3.70 -9.78 -5.36
CA LYS A 36 -2.64 -9.08 -4.63
C LYS A 36 -3.25 -7.84 -4.00
N ILE A 37 -3.10 -7.71 -2.69
CA ILE A 37 -3.59 -6.52 -1.98
C ILE A 37 -2.66 -5.38 -2.39
N ILE A 38 -3.23 -4.40 -3.08
CA ILE A 38 -2.48 -3.24 -3.53
C ILE A 38 -2.47 -2.22 -2.39
N ALA A 39 -1.29 -1.85 -1.91
CA ALA A 39 -1.14 -0.74 -0.98
C ALA A 39 -1.25 0.58 -1.74
N PRO A 40 -2.31 1.39 -1.51
CA PRO A 40 -2.40 2.71 -2.10
C PRO A 40 -1.47 3.68 -1.35
N HIS A 41 -0.85 4.59 -2.09
CA HIS A 41 -0.16 5.73 -1.52
C HIS A 41 -1.16 6.56 -0.70
N PRO A 42 -0.87 6.90 0.56
CA PRO A 42 -1.87 7.53 1.44
C PRO A 42 -2.38 8.88 0.95
N GLU A 43 -1.51 9.69 0.34
CA GLU A 43 -1.91 10.99 -0.22
C GLU A 43 -2.51 10.90 -1.63
N THR A 44 -1.83 10.22 -2.57
CA THR A 44 -2.19 10.28 -3.99
C THR A 44 -3.12 9.15 -4.44
N GLY A 45 -3.39 8.16 -3.58
CA GLY A 45 -4.20 6.99 -3.90
C GLY A 45 -3.58 6.03 -4.92
N ARG A 46 -2.41 6.37 -5.50
CA ARG A 46 -1.76 5.55 -6.53
C ARG A 46 -1.31 4.21 -5.96
N GLU A 47 -1.37 3.19 -6.79
CA GLU A 47 -0.92 1.85 -6.45
C GLU A 47 0.61 1.83 -6.28
N MET A 48 1.10 1.37 -5.12
CA MET A 48 2.54 1.36 -4.80
C MET A 48 3.11 -0.05 -4.63
N PHE A 49 2.42 -1.09 -5.10
CA PHE A 49 2.83 -2.46 -4.83
C PHE A 49 4.14 -2.88 -5.51
N TYR A 50 4.45 -2.31 -6.67
CA TYR A 50 5.75 -2.48 -7.32
C TYR A 50 6.45 -1.14 -7.53
N PHE A 51 7.75 -1.12 -7.32
CA PHE A 51 8.57 0.02 -7.68
C PHE A 51 8.57 0.24 -9.20
N SER A 52 8.34 1.49 -9.60
CA SER A 52 8.44 1.93 -10.99
C SER A 52 8.91 3.37 -11.05
N GLU A 53 10.05 3.63 -11.69
CA GLU A 53 10.52 4.99 -11.93
C GLU A 53 9.56 5.80 -12.82
N GLY A 54 8.73 5.13 -13.63
CA GLY A 54 7.75 5.79 -14.49
C GLY A 54 6.72 6.64 -13.75
N LEU A 55 6.52 6.38 -12.44
CA LEU A 55 5.69 7.20 -11.57
C LEU A 55 6.21 8.63 -11.41
N TYR A 56 7.52 8.84 -11.60
CA TYR A 56 8.20 10.11 -11.41
C TYR A 56 8.71 10.72 -12.72
N LYS A 57 8.20 10.27 -13.87
CA LYS A 57 8.63 10.73 -15.21
C LYS A 57 8.47 12.25 -15.42
N ASP A 58 7.50 12.86 -14.73
CA ASP A 58 7.19 14.29 -14.82
C ASP A 58 7.89 15.11 -13.72
N TYR A 59 8.78 14.50 -12.92
CA TYR A 59 9.58 15.19 -11.92
C TYR A 59 10.93 15.61 -12.53
N GLU A 60 11.40 16.79 -12.15
CA GLU A 60 12.73 17.28 -12.51
C GLU A 60 13.80 16.58 -11.69
N ILE A 61 14.89 16.16 -12.32
CA ILE A 61 16.07 15.63 -11.61
C ILE A 61 16.87 16.80 -11.05
N ILE A 62 16.90 16.96 -9.74
CA ILE A 62 17.57 18.07 -9.05
C ILE A 62 18.88 17.67 -8.37
N GLY A 63 19.25 16.39 -8.45
CA GLY A 63 20.52 15.90 -7.95
C GLY A 63 20.76 14.43 -8.26
N ASN A 64 22.01 14.12 -8.60
CA ASN A 64 22.53 12.75 -8.71
C ASN A 64 23.85 12.75 -7.95
N TYR A 65 23.85 12.16 -6.76
CA TYR A 65 24.98 12.24 -5.84
C TYR A 65 25.66 10.88 -5.77
N GLY A 66 26.49 10.55 -6.77
CA GLY A 66 27.29 9.31 -6.80
C GLY A 66 28.29 9.11 -5.63
N SER A 67 28.23 9.94 -4.58
CA SER A 67 29.03 9.82 -3.36
C SER A 67 28.21 9.93 -2.04
N ASN A 68 26.93 10.31 -2.10
CA ASN A 68 26.04 10.31 -0.95
C ASN A 68 25.05 9.16 -1.13
N ARG A 69 24.47 8.65 -0.05
CA ARG A 69 23.57 7.48 -0.02
C ARG A 69 22.22 7.69 -0.77
N ILE A 70 22.17 8.49 -1.82
CA ILE A 70 20.97 8.84 -2.59
C ILE A 70 21.38 8.86 -4.07
N ASP A 71 20.84 7.91 -4.84
CA ASP A 71 21.16 7.78 -6.26
C ASP A 71 20.41 8.82 -7.11
N LYS A 72 19.17 9.15 -6.72
CA LYS A 72 18.33 10.10 -7.46
C LYS A 72 17.54 10.99 -6.54
N LYS A 73 17.58 12.30 -6.80
CA LYS A 73 16.71 13.29 -6.16
C LYS A 73 15.86 14.01 -7.21
N LEU A 74 14.56 13.95 -7.04
CA LEU A 74 13.54 14.41 -7.98
C LEU A 74 12.64 15.47 -7.33
N LYS A 75 12.13 16.44 -8.08
CA LYS A 75 11.23 17.48 -7.56
C LYS A 75 10.08 17.80 -8.51
N LYS A 76 8.89 18.07 -7.95
CA LYS A 76 7.72 18.60 -8.66
C LYS A 76 6.91 19.47 -7.69
N GLY A 77 6.93 20.79 -7.89
CA GLY A 77 6.33 21.73 -6.94
C GLY A 77 6.97 21.57 -5.55
N ASP A 78 6.13 21.38 -4.53
CA ASP A 78 6.54 21.17 -3.13
C ASP A 78 6.90 19.70 -2.81
N LYS A 79 6.72 18.79 -3.77
CA LYS A 79 7.05 17.38 -3.61
C LYS A 79 8.49 17.11 -4.01
N THR A 80 9.20 16.39 -3.15
CA THR A 80 10.54 15.87 -3.41
C THR A 80 10.53 14.36 -3.27
N VAL A 81 11.21 13.66 -4.18
CA VAL A 81 11.39 12.21 -4.12
C VAL A 81 12.87 11.88 -4.11
N GLU A 82 13.29 11.06 -3.16
CA GLU A 82 14.64 10.52 -3.05
C GLU A 82 14.59 9.01 -3.26
N ILE A 83 15.39 8.51 -4.20
CA ILE A 83 15.52 7.10 -4.51
C ILE A 83 16.94 6.67 -4.14
N LEU A 84 17.03 5.66 -3.30
CA LEU A 84 18.25 4.98 -2.90
C LEU A 84 18.13 3.50 -3.27
N GLU A 85 19.06 2.99 -4.04
CA GLU A 85 19.23 1.58 -4.34
C GLU A 85 20.50 1.08 -3.66
N ASP A 86 20.35 0.18 -2.69
CA ASP A 86 21.46 -0.45 -1.99
C ASP A 86 21.47 -1.97 -2.25
N ILE A 87 22.23 -2.72 -1.45
CA ILE A 87 22.29 -4.19 -1.58
C ILE A 87 21.02 -4.86 -1.06
N ASP A 88 20.32 -4.24 -0.12
CA ASP A 88 19.20 -4.80 0.62
C ASP A 88 17.85 -4.46 -0.02
N GLY A 89 17.78 -3.40 -0.83
CA GLY A 89 16.56 -3.02 -1.52
C GLY A 89 16.61 -1.70 -2.29
N ILE A 90 15.43 -1.22 -2.63
CA ILE A 90 15.20 0.14 -3.13
C ILE A 90 14.36 0.86 -2.10
N GLN A 91 14.85 1.99 -1.61
CA GLN A 91 14.10 2.89 -0.76
C GLN A 91 13.66 4.11 -1.57
N VAL A 92 12.38 4.43 -1.49
CA VAL A 92 11.81 5.66 -2.03
C VAL A 92 11.25 6.49 -0.89
N SER A 93 11.82 7.68 -0.70
CA SER A 93 11.30 8.68 0.23
C SER A 93 10.57 9.75 -0.54
N GLU A 94 9.30 9.96 -0.23
CA GLU A 94 8.48 11.02 -0.80
C GLU A 94 8.15 12.03 0.27
N TYR A 95 8.57 13.27 0.05
CA TYR A 95 8.47 14.34 1.02
C TYR A 95 7.68 15.51 0.44
N ASP A 96 6.85 16.10 1.28
CA ASP A 96 6.11 17.32 1.00
C ASP A 96 6.60 18.44 1.92
N SER A 97 7.19 19.51 1.36
CA SER A 97 7.66 20.64 2.15
C SER A 97 6.53 21.48 2.77
N HIS A 98 5.30 21.35 2.29
CA HIS A 98 4.17 22.04 2.85
C HIS A 98 3.69 21.37 4.15
N THR A 99 3.40 20.07 4.08
CA THR A 99 2.88 19.30 5.21
C THR A 99 3.96 18.75 6.13
N HIS A 100 5.21 18.72 5.67
CA HIS A 100 6.35 18.08 6.33
C HIS A 100 6.15 16.57 6.59
N ILE A 101 5.21 15.96 5.88
CA ILE A 101 5.01 14.52 5.87
C ILE A 101 5.99 13.89 4.89
N LYS A 102 6.61 12.80 5.34
CA LYS A 102 7.47 11.94 4.53
C LYS A 102 6.90 10.53 4.53
N TYR A 103 6.61 10.01 3.36
CA TYR A 103 6.35 8.59 3.14
C TYR A 103 7.65 7.91 2.75
N VAL A 104 7.93 6.76 3.35
CA VAL A 104 9.08 5.92 2.97
C VAL A 104 8.57 4.55 2.58
N PHE A 105 8.91 4.14 1.36
CA PHE A 105 8.57 2.85 0.78
C PHE A 105 9.86 2.07 0.56
N ALA A 106 9.94 0.86 1.12
CA ALA A 106 11.04 -0.07 0.88
C ALA A 106 10.57 -1.18 -0.05
N TYR A 107 11.35 -1.45 -1.09
CA TYR A 107 11.05 -2.42 -2.12
C TYR A 107 12.15 -3.46 -2.23
N ASN A 108 11.76 -4.70 -2.51
CA ASN A 108 12.70 -5.75 -2.79
C ASN A 108 13.47 -5.44 -4.08
N LYS A 109 14.79 -5.61 -4.07
CA LYS A 109 15.63 -5.23 -5.21
C LYS A 109 15.34 -6.01 -6.49
N GLU A 110 15.07 -7.31 -6.37
CA GLU A 110 14.91 -8.21 -7.52
C GLU A 110 13.48 -8.16 -8.06
N THR A 111 12.51 -8.38 -7.16
CA THR A 111 11.08 -8.47 -7.53
C THR A 111 10.40 -7.11 -7.64
N LYS A 112 11.05 -6.05 -7.13
CA LYS A 112 10.50 -4.69 -7.02
C LYS A 112 9.24 -4.60 -6.17
N SER A 113 8.84 -5.66 -5.46
CA SER A 113 7.64 -5.67 -4.63
C SER A 113 7.83 -4.84 -3.37
N LEU A 114 6.77 -4.15 -2.93
CA LEU A 114 6.76 -3.40 -1.68
C LEU A 114 6.96 -4.36 -0.50
N MET A 115 7.90 -4.04 0.38
CA MET A 115 8.20 -4.77 1.61
C MET A 115 7.73 -4.02 2.83
N ALA A 116 7.86 -2.69 2.83
CA ALA A 116 7.46 -1.86 3.95
C ALA A 116 7.00 -0.47 3.53
N GLN A 117 6.08 0.07 4.30
CA GLN A 117 5.61 1.44 4.22
C GLN A 117 5.69 2.08 5.60
N ARG A 118 6.23 3.31 5.63
CA ARG A 118 6.48 4.09 6.83
C ARG A 118 6.05 5.53 6.59
N ILE A 119 5.65 6.22 7.65
CA ILE A 119 5.21 7.62 7.61
C ILE A 119 5.92 8.37 8.73
N PHE A 120 6.41 9.56 8.41
CA PHE A 120 7.09 10.45 9.34
C PHE A 120 6.52 11.85 9.22
N PHE A 121 6.37 12.54 10.35
CA PHE A 121 6.21 13.98 10.41
C PHE A 121 7.53 14.57 10.87
N TYR A 122 8.22 15.31 10.01
CA TYR A 122 9.65 15.60 10.16
C TYR A 122 10.47 14.30 10.36
N ALA A 123 10.98 14.09 11.58
CA ALA A 123 11.77 12.92 11.97
C ALA A 123 11.04 12.05 13.01
N ILE A 124 9.75 12.29 13.23
CA ILE A 124 8.94 11.58 14.21
C ILE A 124 8.11 10.51 13.49
N ASP A 125 8.19 9.28 13.98
CA ASP A 125 7.38 8.16 13.52
C ASP A 125 5.90 8.43 13.80
N THR A 126 5.04 8.34 12.79
CA THR A 126 3.61 8.66 12.91
C THR A 126 2.77 7.78 12.00
N GLY A 127 1.46 7.75 12.23
CA GLY A 127 0.50 6.99 11.46
C GLY A 127 0.74 5.48 11.50
N VAL A 128 0.15 4.77 10.53
CA VAL A 128 0.19 3.31 10.49
C VAL A 128 1.32 2.82 9.60
N TRP A 129 2.27 2.11 10.21
CA TRP A 129 3.38 1.44 9.54
C TRP A 129 2.98 0.03 9.13
N LYS A 130 3.37 -0.38 7.92
CA LYS A 130 2.98 -1.67 7.35
C LYS A 130 4.16 -2.43 6.79
N GLU A 131 4.19 -3.74 6.98
CA GLU A 131 5.11 -4.66 6.31
C GLU A 131 4.31 -5.70 5.53
N TYR A 132 4.86 -6.10 4.39
CA TYR A 132 4.20 -6.94 3.42
C TYR A 132 5.03 -8.19 3.12
N ASP A 133 4.35 -9.32 2.89
CA ASP A 133 4.96 -10.49 2.29
C ASP A 133 5.19 -10.30 0.78
N THR A 134 5.81 -11.29 0.14
CA THR A 134 6.09 -11.30 -1.31
C THR A 134 4.83 -11.30 -2.18
N ASN A 135 3.67 -11.67 -1.63
CA ASN A 135 2.38 -11.66 -2.31
C ASN A 135 1.60 -10.35 -2.11
N GLY A 136 2.10 -9.48 -1.23
CA GLY A 136 1.49 -8.21 -0.86
C GLY A 136 0.48 -8.28 0.27
N ASN A 137 0.43 -9.38 1.00
CA ASN A 137 -0.37 -9.44 2.21
C ASN A 137 0.35 -8.70 3.34
N ILE A 138 -0.39 -7.94 4.13
CA ILE A 138 0.15 -7.29 5.33
C ILE A 138 0.51 -8.38 6.34
N ILE A 139 1.78 -8.43 6.74
CA ILE A 139 2.29 -9.34 7.77
C ILE A 139 2.51 -8.64 9.11
N LYS A 140 2.65 -7.32 9.10
CA LYS A 140 2.75 -6.48 10.29
C LYS A 140 2.09 -5.14 10.04
N GLU A 141 1.31 -4.69 11.01
CA GLU A 141 0.72 -3.36 11.06
C GLU A 141 0.95 -2.78 12.45
N GLU A 142 1.44 -1.54 12.52
CA GLU A 142 1.80 -0.88 13.78
C GLU A 142 1.34 0.57 13.73
N ASP A 143 0.48 0.96 14.67
CA ASP A 143 0.03 2.35 14.83
C ASP A 143 1.06 3.12 15.66
N MET A 144 1.88 3.91 14.98
CA MET A 144 2.93 4.68 15.65
C MET A 144 2.37 5.83 16.49
N ASP A 145 1.16 6.30 16.19
CA ASP A 145 0.53 7.38 16.96
C ASP A 145 0.14 6.90 18.37
N ALA A 146 -0.08 5.59 18.56
CA ALA A 146 -0.39 4.99 19.85
C ALA A 146 0.74 5.09 20.89
N TYR A 147 1.98 5.37 20.45
CA TYR A 147 3.11 5.58 21.35
C TYR A 147 3.12 6.98 22.00
N TYR A 148 2.30 7.91 21.51
CA TYR A 148 2.29 9.28 21.99
C TYR A 148 0.98 9.60 22.71
N LYS A 149 1.07 10.43 23.76
CA LYS A 149 -0.11 10.88 24.51
C LYS A 149 -1.02 11.83 23.72
N ILE A 150 -0.45 12.49 22.71
CA ILE A 150 -1.13 13.36 21.77
C ILE A 150 -0.69 12.91 20.38
N THR A 151 -1.62 12.83 19.43
CA THR A 151 -1.27 12.49 18.05
C THR A 151 -0.56 13.67 17.38
N ILE A 152 0.15 13.42 16.28
CA ILE A 152 0.71 14.51 15.45
C ILE A 152 -0.41 15.43 14.96
N ASN A 153 -1.57 14.88 14.63
CA ASN A 153 -2.71 15.67 14.19
C ASN A 153 -3.26 16.57 15.31
N ASP A 154 -3.33 16.08 16.54
CA ASP A 154 -3.70 16.89 17.70
C ASP A 154 -2.70 18.02 17.92
N PHE A 155 -1.40 17.71 17.82
CA PHE A 155 -0.34 18.72 17.91
C PHE A 155 -0.47 19.80 16.84
N VAL A 156 -0.65 19.43 15.58
CA VAL A 156 -0.83 20.38 14.46
C VAL A 156 -2.06 21.26 14.70
N ASN A 157 -3.16 20.70 15.17
CA ASN A 157 -4.39 21.46 15.45
C ASN A 157 -4.20 22.42 16.65
N LEU A 158 -3.53 21.98 17.71
CA LEU A 158 -3.16 22.83 18.85
C LEU A 158 -2.32 24.03 18.39
N MET A 159 -1.32 23.80 17.53
CA MET A 159 -0.48 24.87 17.00
C MET A 159 -1.28 25.83 16.11
N LYS A 160 -2.16 25.33 15.25
CA LYS A 160 -3.03 26.17 14.41
C LYS A 160 -3.92 27.08 15.25
N GLU A 161 -4.51 26.56 16.33
CA GLU A 161 -5.34 27.36 17.23
C GLU A 161 -4.52 28.36 18.05
N GLN A 162 -3.36 27.94 18.59
CA GLN A 162 -2.50 28.82 19.39
C GLN A 162 -1.99 30.03 18.60
N TYR A 163 -1.72 29.85 17.31
CA TYR A 163 -1.17 30.89 16.45
C TYR A 163 -2.17 31.39 15.40
N LYS A 164 -3.46 31.20 15.66
CA LYS A 164 -4.55 31.68 14.81
C LYS A 164 -4.42 33.18 14.57
N GLY A 165 -4.25 33.57 13.30
CA GLY A 165 -3.98 34.97 12.89
C GLY A 165 -2.54 35.26 12.44
N TYR A 166 -1.59 34.34 12.70
CA TYR A 166 -0.23 34.38 12.17
C TYR A 166 0.04 33.32 11.09
N TYR A 167 -0.89 32.38 10.92
CA TYR A 167 -0.83 31.34 9.89
C TYR A 167 -1.68 31.72 8.68
N VAL A 168 -1.10 31.56 7.49
CA VAL A 168 -1.83 31.51 6.22
C VAL A 168 -2.15 30.04 5.95
N ASP A 169 -3.43 29.73 5.73
CA ASP A 169 -3.88 28.39 5.35
C ASP A 169 -3.71 28.22 3.83
N TYR A 170 -2.61 27.62 3.42
CA TYR A 170 -2.29 27.39 2.00
C TYR A 170 -3.00 26.14 1.43
N THR A 171 -3.84 25.44 2.21
CA THR A 171 -4.63 24.31 1.71
C THR A 171 -5.95 24.73 1.03
N LYS A 172 -6.17 26.04 0.89
CA LYS A 172 -7.37 26.65 0.29
C LYS A 172 -7.17 27.26 -1.11
N GLU A 173 -6.07 26.95 -1.79
CA GLU A 173 -5.86 27.32 -3.21
C GLU A 173 -6.15 26.16 -4.17
#